data_AF-A0A2S2P4E9-F1
#
_entry.id   AF-A0A2S2P4E9-F1
#
_cell.length_a   1.000
_cell.length_b   1.000
_cell.length_c   1.000
_cell.angle_alpha   90.00
_cell.angle_beta   90.00
_cell.angle_gamma   90.00
#
_symmetry.space_group_name_H-M   'P 1'
#
loop_
_entity.id
_entity.type
_entity.pdbx_description
1 polymer ?
#
loop_
_entity_poly.entity_id
_entity_poly.type
_entity_poly.pdbx_seq_one_letter_code
_entity_poly.pdbx_strand_id
1 'polypeptide(L)'
;MFMMNDQSKEAQWQHLIDLYNLDSNIDEVKMLPRLTDHHIIPGRIKKMKVKMAAQVFSQRFAALMKFLAGKGILTSSAQDTSDACLFFDKLFDSVNGNSHKIVDGKIYRSALKKGSPHHKFWEDTLKILNSMVFVDPVTKKKSSTPQPRSIQNWIKTIKVYLKNDKHIISF
;
A
#
# COMPACT_ATOMS: atom_id res chain seq x y z
N MET A 1 12.49 -1.15 -2.74
CA MET A 1 12.38 -0.96 -4.21
C MET A 1 11.36 -1.94 -4.77
N PHE A 2 10.61 -1.53 -5.79
CA PHE A 2 9.63 -2.36 -6.50
C PHE A 2 9.44 -1.85 -7.93
N MET A 3 9.01 -2.72 -8.84
CA MET A 3 8.66 -2.35 -10.21
C MET A 3 7.16 -2.09 -10.30
N MET A 4 6.78 -0.96 -10.90
CA MET A 4 5.38 -0.61 -11.16
C MET A 4 5.30 0.19 -12.46
N ASN A 5 4.42 -0.22 -13.39
CA ASN A 5 4.31 0.37 -14.73
C ASN A 5 5.67 0.45 -15.44
N ASP A 6 6.44 -0.65 -15.38
CA ASP A 6 7.79 -0.77 -15.95
C ASP A 6 8.84 0.24 -15.42
N GLN A 7 8.52 0.95 -14.33
CA GLN A 7 9.41 1.86 -13.65
C GLN A 7 9.88 1.27 -12.32
N SER A 8 11.18 1.42 -12.03
CA SER A 8 11.75 1.11 -10.72
C SER A 8 11.44 2.24 -9.75
N LYS A 9 10.77 1.91 -8.65
CA LYS A 9 10.35 2.84 -7.60
C LYS A 9 10.95 2.48 -6.25
N GLU A 10 11.18 3.48 -5.41
CA GLU A 10 11.72 3.30 -4.06
C GLU A 10 10.86 3.97 -2.98
N ALA A 11 10.11 3.14 -2.25
CA ALA A 11 9.44 3.58 -1.03
C ALA A 11 10.43 3.65 0.13
N GLN A 12 10.41 4.76 0.87
CA GLN A 12 11.26 5.02 2.03
C GLN A 12 10.42 5.32 3.26
N TRP A 13 10.86 4.81 4.43
CA TRP A 13 10.21 5.08 5.71
C TRP A 13 10.29 6.56 6.10
N GLN A 14 11.37 7.24 5.71
CA GLN A 14 11.58 8.66 5.97
C GLN A 14 10.43 9.51 5.41
N HIS A 15 9.93 9.21 4.20
CA HIS A 15 8.79 9.92 3.63
C HIS A 15 7.52 9.82 4.51
N LEU A 16 7.33 8.72 5.26
CA LEU A 16 6.21 8.58 6.20
C LEU A 16 6.41 9.45 7.44
N ILE A 17 7.65 9.55 7.94
CA ILE A 17 8.02 10.43 9.06
C ILE A 17 7.82 11.89 8.66
N ASP A 18 8.29 12.28 7.48
CA ASP A 18 8.19 13.66 7.00
C ASP A 18 6.73 14.09 6.86
N LEU A 19 5.88 13.24 6.26
CA LEU A 19 4.45 13.52 6.17
C LEU A 19 3.78 13.59 7.55
N TYR A 20 4.13 12.67 8.46
CA TYR A 20 3.61 12.67 9.82
C TYR A 20 3.95 13.95 10.58
N ASN A 21 5.21 14.40 10.50
CA ASN A 21 5.66 15.63 11.15
C ASN A 21 4.96 16.85 10.55
N LEU A 22 4.86 16.91 9.22
CA LEU A 22 4.18 18.01 8.55
C LEU A 22 2.70 18.10 8.94
N ASP A 23 1.97 17.00 8.86
CA ASP A 23 0.53 16.97 9.18
C ASP A 23 0.27 17.15 10.69
N SER A 24 1.15 16.63 11.54
CA SER A 24 0.96 16.71 12.99
C SER A 24 1.22 18.09 13.59
N ASN A 25 1.97 18.94 12.88
CA ASN A 25 2.24 20.32 13.26
C ASN A 25 1.21 21.31 12.73
N ILE A 26 0.16 20.84 12.04
CA ILE A 26 -0.98 21.67 11.66
C ILE A 26 -1.91 21.79 12.87
N ASP A 27 -1.96 22.99 13.46
CA ASP A 27 -2.84 23.27 14.60
C ASP A 27 -4.31 23.07 14.22
N GLU A 28 -5.05 22.38 15.09
CA GLU A 28 -6.51 22.13 15.05
C GLU A 28 -7.08 21.35 13.84
N VAL A 29 -6.43 21.36 12.67
CA VAL A 29 -7.02 20.88 11.40
C VAL A 29 -6.13 19.90 10.63
N LYS A 30 -5.71 18.81 11.27
CA LYS A 30 -4.95 17.73 10.61
C LYS A 30 -5.64 17.19 9.38
N MET A 31 -4.91 17.07 8.28
CA MET A 31 -5.38 16.36 7.11
C MET A 31 -5.36 14.84 7.32
N LEU A 32 -4.59 14.29 8.25
CA LEU A 32 -4.67 12.87 8.61
C LEU A 32 -5.07 12.71 10.08
N PRO A 33 -6.34 13.00 10.45
CA PRO A 33 -6.77 13.10 11.85
C PRO A 33 -6.67 11.79 12.64
N ARG A 34 -6.50 10.66 11.94
CA ARG A 34 -6.34 9.34 12.56
C ARG A 34 -4.88 8.90 12.66
N LEU A 35 -3.95 9.63 12.03
CA LEU A 35 -2.53 9.32 12.06
C LEU A 35 -1.95 9.80 13.39
N THR A 36 -1.20 8.91 14.04
CA THR A 36 -0.55 9.18 15.33
C THR A 36 0.85 8.58 15.32
N ASP A 37 1.66 8.93 16.30
CA ASP A 37 2.98 8.34 16.54
C ASP A 37 3.01 6.79 16.55
N HIS A 38 1.96 6.13 17.05
CA HIS A 38 1.77 4.67 17.03
C HIS A 38 1.74 4.05 15.62
N HIS A 39 1.63 4.86 14.58
CA HIS A 39 1.68 4.41 13.19
C HIS A 39 3.10 4.44 12.63
N ILE A 40 3.92 5.42 13.03
CA ILE A 40 5.13 5.81 12.31
C ILE A 40 6.41 5.69 13.17
N ILE A 41 6.33 5.92 14.47
CA ILE A 41 7.51 5.94 15.34
C ILE A 41 7.85 4.49 15.75
N PRO A 42 8.96 3.88 15.30
CA PRO A 42 9.21 2.44 15.45
C PRO A 42 9.06 1.89 16.87
N GLY A 43 9.53 2.64 17.88
CA GLY A 43 9.42 2.26 19.29
C GLY A 43 8.01 2.34 19.86
N ARG A 44 7.06 2.97 19.16
CA ARG A 44 5.66 3.15 19.57
C ARG A 44 4.68 2.35 18.70
N ILE A 45 5.15 1.67 17.65
CA ILE A 45 4.30 0.93 16.72
C ILE A 45 3.57 -0.20 17.44
N LYS A 46 2.24 -0.19 17.36
CA LYS A 46 1.38 -1.29 17.84
C LYS A 46 1.37 -2.43 16.83
N LYS A 47 2.43 -3.25 16.82
CA LYS A 47 2.70 -4.29 15.80
C LYS A 47 1.55 -5.26 15.53
N MET A 48 0.75 -5.60 16.54
CA MET A 48 -0.39 -6.54 16.40
C MET A 48 -1.70 -5.87 15.95
N LYS A 49 -1.73 -4.55 15.82
CA LYS A 49 -2.94 -3.80 15.48
C LYS A 49 -2.95 -3.46 14.00
N VAL A 50 -3.48 -4.37 13.17
CA VAL A 50 -3.56 -4.23 11.70
C VAL A 50 -4.13 -2.89 11.25
N LYS A 51 -5.10 -2.34 12.02
CA LYS A 51 -5.68 -1.02 11.80
C LYS A 51 -4.61 0.08 11.62
N MET A 52 -3.50 0.04 12.38
CA MET A 52 -2.43 1.02 12.27
C MET A 52 -1.78 0.97 10.87
N ALA A 53 -1.41 -0.22 10.40
CA ALA A 53 -0.82 -0.38 9.07
C ALA A 53 -1.82 0.02 7.96
N ALA A 54 -3.08 -0.40 8.08
CA ALA A 54 -4.12 -0.06 7.10
C ALA A 54 -4.36 1.47 6.99
N GLN A 55 -4.25 2.20 8.10
CA GLN A 55 -4.39 3.66 8.10
C GLN A 55 -3.21 4.36 7.40
N VAL A 56 -1.98 3.87 7.60
CA VAL A 56 -0.79 4.36 6.87
C VAL A 56 -0.93 4.11 5.37
N PHE A 57 -1.40 2.94 4.97
CA PHE A 57 -1.55 2.65 3.55
C PHE A 57 -2.73 3.36 2.89
N SER A 58 -3.66 3.94 3.64
CA SER A 58 -4.93 4.44 3.10
C SER A 58 -4.81 5.37 1.88
N GLN A 59 -5.81 5.32 0.99
CA GLN A 59 -5.91 6.23 -0.16
C GLN A 59 -5.73 7.71 0.22
N ARG A 60 -6.25 8.16 1.37
CA ARG A 60 -6.11 9.55 1.83
C ARG A 60 -4.65 9.89 2.18
N PHE A 61 -3.94 8.97 2.85
CA PHE A 61 -2.52 9.14 3.16
C PHE A 61 -1.70 9.24 1.88
N ALA A 62 -1.91 8.31 0.93
CA ALA A 62 -1.24 8.33 -0.36
C ALA A 62 -1.55 9.61 -1.16
N ALA A 63 -2.82 10.03 -1.23
CA ALA A 63 -3.23 11.23 -1.95
C ALA A 63 -2.56 12.49 -1.40
N LEU A 64 -2.49 12.64 -0.08
CA LEU A 64 -1.82 13.78 0.56
C LEU A 64 -0.32 13.77 0.29
N MET A 65 0.34 12.61 0.44
CA MET A 65 1.76 12.48 0.13
C MET A 65 2.07 12.87 -1.31
N LYS A 66 1.27 12.38 -2.27
CA LYS A 66 1.43 12.68 -3.70
C LYS A 66 1.24 14.17 -4.00
N PHE A 67 0.21 14.78 -3.40
CA PHE A 67 -0.07 16.20 -3.56
C PHE A 67 1.10 17.06 -3.07
N LEU A 68 1.58 16.81 -1.85
CA LEU A 68 2.67 17.58 -1.25
C LEU A 68 4.00 17.40 -1.98
N ALA A 69 4.29 16.19 -2.45
CA ALA A 69 5.46 15.94 -3.30
C ALA A 69 5.36 16.68 -4.65
N GLY A 70 4.17 16.70 -5.28
CA GLY A 70 3.92 17.46 -6.50
C GLY A 70 3.97 18.98 -6.31
N LYS A 71 3.78 19.47 -5.08
CA LYS A 71 3.98 20.88 -4.69
C LYS A 71 5.40 21.21 -4.25
N GLY A 72 6.30 20.23 -4.24
CA GLY A 72 7.70 20.42 -3.79
C GLY A 72 7.85 20.64 -2.28
N ILE A 73 6.80 20.37 -1.49
CA ILE A 73 6.83 20.46 -0.01
C ILE A 73 7.49 19.21 0.58
N LEU A 74 7.14 18.04 0.04
CA LEU A 74 7.88 16.80 0.25
C LEU A 74 8.85 16.59 -0.91
N THR A 75 9.88 15.78 -0.69
CA THR A 75 10.79 15.35 -1.75
C THR A 75 10.01 14.69 -2.89
N SER A 76 10.44 14.88 -4.13
CA SER A 76 9.76 14.29 -5.30
C SER A 76 9.73 12.75 -5.24
N SER A 77 10.74 12.13 -4.61
CA SER A 77 10.82 10.69 -4.32
C SER A 77 9.69 10.19 -3.41
N ALA A 78 9.01 11.07 -2.66
CA ALA A 78 7.84 10.67 -1.86
C ALA A 78 6.67 10.18 -2.73
N GLN A 79 6.64 10.52 -4.02
CA GLN A 79 5.66 9.95 -4.97
C GLN A 79 5.77 8.42 -5.06
N ASP A 80 6.97 7.85 -4.96
CA ASP A 80 7.18 6.40 -4.98
C ASP A 80 6.61 5.75 -3.72
N THR A 81 6.82 6.36 -2.54
CA THR A 81 6.19 5.87 -1.30
C THR A 81 4.67 6.00 -1.37
N SER A 82 4.14 7.09 -1.91
CA SER A 82 2.70 7.26 -2.13
C SER A 82 2.14 6.14 -3.00
N ASP A 83 2.80 5.83 -4.12
CA ASP A 83 2.36 4.78 -5.03
C ASP A 83 2.40 3.40 -4.36
N ALA A 84 3.41 3.12 -3.53
CA ALA A 84 3.45 1.91 -2.71
C ALA A 84 2.28 1.85 -1.70
N CYS A 85 1.98 2.96 -1.01
CA CYS A 85 0.87 3.01 -0.05
C CYS A 85 -0.47 2.74 -0.76
N LEU A 86 -0.73 3.43 -1.87
CA LEU A 86 -1.94 3.24 -2.66
C LEU A 86 -2.04 1.82 -3.23
N PHE A 87 -0.92 1.22 -3.63
CA PHE A 87 -0.89 -0.18 -4.05
C PHE A 87 -1.36 -1.12 -2.93
N PHE A 88 -0.82 -0.97 -1.71
CA PHE A 88 -1.24 -1.80 -0.58
C PHE A 88 -2.68 -1.52 -0.14
N ASP A 89 -3.17 -0.28 -0.19
CA ASP A 89 -4.59 0.04 0.04
C ASP A 89 -5.51 -0.73 -0.89
N LYS A 90 -5.22 -0.70 -2.19
CA LYS A 90 -5.98 -1.44 -3.21
C LYS A 90 -5.89 -2.94 -3.00
N LEU A 91 -4.71 -3.45 -2.62
CA LEU A 91 -4.52 -4.86 -2.30
C LEU A 91 -5.37 -5.29 -1.09
N PHE A 92 -5.35 -4.52 0.00
CA PHE A 92 -6.17 -4.77 1.18
C PHE A 92 -7.67 -4.72 0.87
N ASP A 93 -8.11 -3.71 0.12
CA ASP A 93 -9.50 -3.60 -0.31
C ASP A 93 -9.88 -4.82 -1.17
N SER A 94 -9.03 -5.24 -2.11
CA SER A 94 -9.33 -6.33 -3.06
C SER A 94 -9.57 -7.70 -2.42
N VAL A 95 -9.03 -7.95 -1.24
CA VAL A 95 -9.19 -9.22 -0.51
C VAL A 95 -10.18 -9.14 0.65
N ASN A 96 -10.69 -7.94 0.97
CA ASN A 96 -11.64 -7.69 2.06
C ASN A 96 -12.91 -6.94 1.60
N GLY A 97 -13.08 -6.77 0.30
CA GLY A 97 -14.22 -6.08 -0.32
C GLY A 97 -15.47 -6.94 -0.33
N ASN A 98 -16.60 -6.36 0.06
CA ASN A 98 -17.91 -7.01 0.06
C ASN A 98 -19.04 -6.10 -0.41
N SER A 99 -18.72 -4.92 -0.96
CA SER A 99 -19.73 -3.96 -1.38
C SER A 99 -20.37 -4.35 -2.71
N HIS A 100 -21.69 -4.20 -2.83
CA HIS A 100 -22.39 -4.37 -4.10
C HIS A 100 -22.17 -3.20 -5.07
N LYS A 101 -21.83 -2.02 -4.54
CA LYS A 101 -21.60 -0.80 -5.31
C LYS A 101 -20.19 -0.27 -5.07
N ILE A 102 -19.66 0.51 -6.01
CA ILE A 102 -18.42 1.24 -5.80
C ILE A 102 -18.71 2.38 -4.83
N VAL A 103 -17.99 2.40 -3.70
CA VAL A 103 -18.10 3.43 -2.66
C VAL A 103 -16.76 4.16 -2.59
N ASP A 104 -16.80 5.48 -2.46
CA ASP A 104 -15.61 6.36 -2.36
C ASP A 104 -14.60 6.22 -3.52
N GLY A 105 -15.06 5.79 -4.70
CA GLY A 105 -14.21 5.50 -5.86
C GLY A 105 -13.33 4.25 -5.71
N LYS A 106 -13.50 3.47 -4.63
CA LYS A 106 -12.69 2.29 -4.34
C LYS A 106 -13.28 1.04 -4.97
N ILE A 107 -12.97 0.84 -6.25
CA ILE A 107 -13.50 -0.28 -7.05
C ILE A 107 -13.19 -1.65 -6.45
N TYR A 108 -12.03 -1.82 -5.79
CA TYR A 108 -11.63 -3.10 -5.19
C TYR A 108 -12.29 -3.38 -3.84
N ARG A 109 -13.13 -2.48 -3.32
CA ARG A 109 -14.05 -2.81 -2.20
C ARG A 109 -15.32 -3.51 -2.68
N SER A 110 -15.51 -3.62 -3.99
CA SER A 110 -16.63 -4.36 -4.55
C SER A 110 -16.46 -5.86 -4.31
N ALA A 111 -17.57 -6.60 -4.27
CA ALA A 111 -17.52 -8.04 -4.13
C ALA A 111 -16.80 -8.70 -5.33
N LEU A 112 -15.99 -9.72 -5.03
CA LEU A 112 -15.37 -10.56 -6.04
C LEU A 112 -16.45 -11.33 -6.81
N LYS A 113 -16.42 -11.21 -8.13
CA LYS A 113 -17.35 -11.92 -9.03
C LYS A 113 -16.66 -12.24 -10.36
N LYS A 114 -17.26 -13.13 -11.14
CA LYS A 114 -16.80 -13.46 -12.50
C LYS A 114 -16.64 -12.18 -13.33
N GLY A 115 -15.48 -12.01 -13.96
CA GLY A 115 -15.16 -10.83 -14.78
C GLY A 115 -14.95 -9.53 -14.00
N SER A 116 -14.90 -9.58 -12.67
CA SER A 116 -14.60 -8.38 -11.86
C SER A 116 -13.17 -7.88 -12.09
N PRO A 117 -12.88 -6.59 -11.84
CA PRO A 117 -11.55 -6.01 -12.06
C PRO A 117 -10.46 -6.60 -11.15
N HIS A 118 -10.83 -7.36 -10.10
CA HIS A 118 -9.90 -8.00 -9.18
C HIS A 118 -8.92 -8.94 -9.90
N HIS A 119 -9.38 -9.67 -10.91
CA HIS A 119 -8.57 -10.68 -11.60
C HIS A 119 -7.35 -10.06 -12.28
N LYS A 120 -7.59 -9.05 -13.11
CA LYS A 120 -6.53 -8.31 -13.78
C LYS A 120 -5.61 -7.62 -12.77
N PHE A 121 -6.19 -7.01 -11.74
CA PHE A 121 -5.44 -6.38 -10.67
C PHE A 121 -4.51 -7.35 -9.94
N TRP A 122 -4.96 -8.58 -9.67
CA TRP A 122 -4.18 -9.60 -9.00
C TRP A 122 -3.05 -10.16 -9.85
N GLU A 123 -3.26 -10.34 -11.16
CA GLU A 123 -2.18 -10.69 -12.09
C GLU A 123 -1.07 -9.64 -12.07
N ASP A 124 -1.43 -8.35 -12.12
CA ASP A 124 -0.45 -7.26 -12.09
C ASP A 124 0.17 -7.10 -10.68
N THR A 125 -0.59 -7.34 -9.62
CA THR A 125 -0.11 -7.40 -8.24
C THR A 125 0.99 -8.44 -8.07
N LEU A 126 0.85 -9.62 -8.68
CA LEU A 126 1.90 -10.65 -8.60
C LEU A 126 3.22 -10.15 -9.21
N LYS A 127 3.18 -9.41 -10.33
CA LYS A 127 4.40 -8.84 -10.93
C LYS A 127 5.07 -7.85 -9.96
N ILE A 128 4.27 -6.96 -9.37
CA ILE A 128 4.77 -5.95 -8.41
C ILE A 128 5.37 -6.65 -7.17
N LEU A 129 4.63 -7.55 -6.52
CA LEU A 129 5.09 -8.23 -5.31
C LEU A 129 6.35 -9.06 -5.55
N ASN A 130 6.46 -9.79 -6.66
CA ASN A 130 7.67 -10.57 -6.97
C ASN A 130 8.89 -9.68 -7.23
N SER A 131 8.70 -8.43 -7.64
CA SER A 131 9.79 -7.46 -7.85
C SER A 131 10.27 -6.76 -6.58
N MET A 132 9.55 -6.90 -5.46
CA MET A 132 9.85 -6.16 -4.23
C MET A 132 11.12 -6.67 -3.56
N VAL A 133 12.06 -5.76 -3.31
CA VAL A 133 13.30 -6.02 -2.55
C VAL A 133 13.58 -4.90 -1.55
N PHE A 134 14.30 -5.24 -0.47
CA PHE A 134 14.74 -4.27 0.53
C PHE A 134 16.06 -3.67 0.10
N VAL A 135 16.19 -2.36 0.27
CA VAL A 135 17.42 -1.63 -0.02
C VAL A 135 17.93 -1.11 1.30
N ASP A 136 19.17 -1.47 1.63
CA ASP A 136 19.84 -0.91 2.80
C ASP A 136 20.08 0.60 2.59
N PRO A 137 19.65 1.46 3.51
CA PRO A 137 19.67 2.90 3.29
C PRO A 137 21.09 3.47 3.19
N VAL A 138 22.09 2.81 3.81
CA VAL A 138 23.48 3.27 3.88
C VAL A 138 24.31 2.69 2.75
N THR A 139 24.35 1.36 2.66
CA THR A 139 25.17 0.60 1.71
C THR A 139 24.54 0.49 0.32
N LYS A 140 23.25 0.84 0.18
CA LYS A 140 22.44 0.68 -1.05
C LYS A 140 22.36 -0.76 -1.56
N LYS A 141 22.80 -1.74 -0.77
CA LYS A 141 22.73 -3.15 -1.12
C LYS A 141 21.28 -3.61 -1.15
N LYS A 142 20.92 -4.35 -2.19
CA LYS A 142 19.61 -4.98 -2.33
C LYS A 142 19.62 -6.31 -1.59
N SER A 143 18.78 -6.46 -0.58
CA SER A 143 18.44 -7.76 -0.02
C SER A 143 17.27 -8.33 -0.81
N SER A 144 17.62 -9.04 -1.89
CA SER A 144 16.66 -9.71 -2.78
C SER A 144 16.22 -11.06 -2.22
N THR A 145 16.98 -11.65 -1.28
CA THR A 145 16.83 -13.04 -0.87
C THR A 145 17.20 -13.30 0.60
N PRO A 146 16.36 -14.07 1.33
CA PRO A 146 14.97 -14.38 0.99
C PRO A 146 14.10 -13.11 1.10
N GLN A 147 13.16 -12.95 0.17
CA GLN A 147 12.10 -11.94 0.29
C GLN A 147 11.38 -12.09 1.64
N PRO A 148 10.90 -11.02 2.32
CA PRO A 148 10.26 -11.22 3.62
C PRO A 148 9.02 -12.11 3.52
N ARG A 149 8.81 -12.89 4.59
CA ARG A 149 7.68 -13.83 4.70
C ARG A 149 6.33 -13.16 4.47
N SER A 150 6.16 -11.89 4.84
CA SER A 150 4.92 -11.14 4.60
C SER A 150 4.60 -11.02 3.10
N ILE A 151 5.59 -10.71 2.27
CA ILE A 151 5.39 -10.61 0.81
C ILE A 151 5.18 -11.99 0.19
N GLN A 152 5.95 -13.00 0.64
CA GLN A 152 5.75 -14.38 0.19
C GLN A 152 4.32 -14.87 0.49
N ASN A 153 3.79 -14.55 1.68
CA ASN A 153 2.42 -14.89 2.07
C ASN A 153 1.39 -14.17 1.21
N TRP A 154 1.59 -12.89 0.89
CA TRP A 154 0.71 -12.17 -0.05
C TRP A 154 0.71 -12.82 -1.43
N ILE A 155 1.88 -13.15 -1.99
CA ILE A 155 1.99 -13.84 -3.27
C ILE A 155 1.24 -15.17 -3.24
N LYS A 156 1.39 -15.95 -2.17
CA LYS A 156 0.68 -17.22 -1.99
C LYS A 156 -0.84 -17.02 -1.95
N THR A 157 -1.33 -16.07 -1.15
CA THR A 157 -2.75 -15.75 -1.04
C THR A 157 -3.36 -15.37 -2.39
N ILE A 158 -2.71 -14.46 -3.13
CA ILE A 158 -3.20 -14.02 -4.45
C ILE A 158 -3.20 -15.16 -5.47
N LYS A 159 -2.16 -16.00 -5.48
CA LYS A 159 -2.13 -17.20 -6.33
C LYS A 159 -3.29 -18.17 -6.03
N VAL A 160 -3.65 -18.33 -4.75
CA VAL A 160 -4.79 -19.16 -4.35
C VAL A 160 -6.10 -18.57 -4.86
N TYR A 161 -6.32 -17.26 -4.71
CA TYR A 161 -7.51 -16.61 -5.25
C TYR A 161 -7.64 -16.79 -6.78
N LEU A 162 -6.57 -16.54 -7.53
CA LEU A 162 -6.56 -16.72 -8.99
C LEU A 162 -6.80 -18.17 -9.41
N LYS A 163 -6.27 -19.15 -8.67
CA LYS A 163 -6.50 -20.57 -8.95
C LYS A 163 -7.95 -20.97 -8.68
N ASN A 164 -8.53 -20.46 -7.60
CA ASN A 164 -9.88 -20.80 -7.15
C ASN A 164 -10.98 -20.03 -7.89
N ASP A 165 -10.65 -19.01 -8.69
CA ASP A 165 -11.61 -18.28 -9.53
C ASP A 165 -12.42 -19.21 -10.44
N LYS A 166 -11.85 -20.34 -10.87
CA LYS A 166 -12.54 -21.38 -11.65
C LYS A 166 -13.76 -22.00 -10.94
N HIS A 167 -13.90 -21.77 -9.63
CA HIS A 167 -14.97 -22.31 -8.79
C HIS A 167 -15.81 -21.21 -8.12
N ILE A 168 -15.63 -19.93 -8.47
CA ILE A 168 -16.46 -18.85 -7.92
C ILE A 168 -17.85 -18.94 -8.52
N ILE A 169 -18.77 -19.47 -7.71
CA ILE A 169 -20.20 -19.56 -8.01
C ILE A 169 -20.76 -18.13 -8.06
N SER A 170 -21.44 -17.81 -9.15
CA SER A 170 -22.25 -16.59 -9.25
C SER A 170 -23.41 -16.68 -8.26
N PHE A 171 -23.44 -15.80 -7.27
CA PHE A 171 -24.65 -15.49 -6.52
C PHE A 171 -25.38 -14.34 -7.20
#